data_AF-N9RCL6-F1
#
_entry.id   AF-N9RCL6-F1
#
_cell.length_a   1.000
_cell.length_b   1.000
_cell.length_c   1.000
_cell.angle_alpha   90.00
_cell.angle_beta   90.00
_cell.angle_gamma   90.00
#
_symmetry.space_group_name_H-M   'P 1'
#
loop_
_entity.id
_entity.type
_entity.pdbx_description
1 polymer ?
#
loop_
_entity_poly.entity_id
_entity_poly.type
_entity_poly.pdbx_seq_one_letter_code
_entity_poly.pdbx_strand_id
1 'polypeptide(L)'
;MLNPVTIETQMLIRKPATQVFAAFIEPEITSKFWFSSATAPLEQGKTVEWTWEKYQVSTNVKVTKIITNQLIQIQWGEPSSTVDFIFEAINDDQTYLRIQNYNIPLQGDELIAFIIDNTGGFTTVVDSLKAYLEHGIQLNLVQDKFPPF
;
A
#
# COMPACT_ATOMS: atom_id res chain seq x y z
N MET A 1 -2.73 -6.60 -28.73
CA MET A 1 -1.76 -6.70 -27.62
C MET A 1 -2.57 -7.00 -26.37
N LEU A 2 -2.23 -8.04 -25.62
CA LEU A 2 -2.84 -8.27 -24.31
C LEU A 2 -2.47 -7.06 -23.44
N ASN A 3 -3.47 -6.36 -22.92
CA ASN A 3 -3.22 -5.38 -21.87
C ASN A 3 -2.65 -6.16 -20.68
N PRO A 4 -1.48 -5.78 -20.14
CA PRO A 4 -0.96 -6.44 -18.96
C PRO A 4 -1.99 -6.33 -17.82
N VAL A 5 -2.12 -7.40 -17.04
CA VAL A 5 -3.04 -7.41 -15.89
C VAL A 5 -2.58 -6.38 -14.88
N THR A 6 -3.49 -5.51 -14.49
CA THR A 6 -3.31 -4.50 -13.45
C THR A 6 -4.42 -4.68 -12.42
N ILE A 7 -4.03 -4.87 -11.17
CA ILE A 7 -4.92 -4.80 -10.02
C ILE A 7 -5.04 -3.32 -9.64
N GLU A 8 -6.26 -2.82 -9.44
CA GLU A 8 -6.49 -1.47 -8.96
C GLU A 8 -7.45 -1.51 -7.77
N THR A 9 -7.10 -0.78 -6.71
CA THR A 9 -7.99 -0.46 -5.59
C THR A 9 -7.93 1.04 -5.34
N GLN A 10 -9.03 1.64 -4.90
CA GLN A 10 -9.13 3.10 -4.85
C GLN A 10 -10.14 3.60 -3.85
N MET A 11 -9.90 4.79 -3.31
CA MET A 11 -10.82 5.43 -2.36
C MET A 11 -10.61 6.94 -2.29
N LEU A 12 -11.71 7.68 -2.09
CA LEU A 12 -11.64 9.07 -1.67
C LEU A 12 -11.30 9.15 -0.18
N ILE A 13 -10.20 9.84 0.13
CA ILE A 13 -9.75 10.18 1.47
C ILE A 13 -10.00 11.67 1.70
N ARG A 14 -10.73 12.02 2.75
CA ARG A 14 -11.09 13.40 3.14
C ARG A 14 -9.95 14.06 3.91
N LYS A 15 -8.76 14.06 3.29
CA LYS A 15 -7.56 14.77 3.71
C LYS A 15 -6.80 15.35 2.51
N PRO A 16 -6.01 16.43 2.73
CA PRO A 16 -5.09 16.96 1.74
C PRO A 16 -4.10 15.90 1.24
N ALA A 17 -3.69 15.97 -0.03
CA ALA A 17 -2.78 15.01 -0.64
C ALA A 17 -1.43 14.92 0.09
N THR A 18 -0.97 16.03 0.69
CA THR A 18 0.22 16.07 1.54
C THR A 18 0.13 15.13 2.74
N GLN A 19 -1.03 15.07 3.41
CA GLN A 19 -1.23 14.20 4.56
C GLN A 19 -1.39 12.74 4.14
N VAL A 20 -2.14 12.48 3.06
CA VAL A 20 -2.33 11.11 2.56
C VAL A 20 -1.00 10.55 2.05
N PHE A 21 -0.19 11.35 1.35
CA PHE A 21 1.14 10.98 0.90
C PHE A 21 2.09 10.72 2.07
N ALA A 22 2.18 11.64 3.04
CA ALA A 22 3.02 11.47 4.23
C ALA A 22 2.67 10.22 5.02
N ALA A 23 1.38 9.82 5.04
CA ALA A 23 0.93 8.61 5.71
C ALA A 23 1.51 7.30 5.12
N PHE A 24 2.02 7.30 3.89
CA PHE A 24 2.74 6.16 3.29
C PHE A 24 4.27 6.30 3.38
N ILE A 25 4.79 7.51 3.53
CA ILE A 25 6.23 7.76 3.68
C ILE A 25 6.71 7.46 5.09
N GLU A 26 5.98 7.94 6.10
CA GLU A 26 6.41 7.96 7.49
C GLU A 26 5.96 6.70 8.24
N PRO A 27 6.87 5.83 8.69
CA PRO A 27 6.52 4.54 9.28
C PRO A 27 5.78 4.68 10.61
N GLU A 28 6.00 5.78 11.33
CA GLU A 28 5.24 6.12 12.54
C GLU A 28 3.74 6.30 12.25
N ILE A 29 3.39 6.70 11.03
CA ILE A 29 2.02 6.85 10.55
C ILE A 29 1.54 5.57 9.86
N THR A 30 2.33 5.02 8.94
CA THR A 30 1.98 3.78 8.21
C THR A 30 1.69 2.62 9.15
N SER A 31 2.42 2.55 10.28
CA SER A 31 2.22 1.51 11.29
C SER A 31 0.86 1.52 11.98
N LYS A 32 0.09 2.60 11.84
CA LYS A 32 -1.25 2.71 12.41
C LYS A 32 -2.33 2.02 11.57
N PHE A 33 -2.01 1.66 10.32
CA PHE A 33 -3.00 1.10 9.40
C PHE A 33 -2.50 -0.03 8.49
N TRP A 34 -1.20 -0.33 8.43
CA TRP A 34 -0.67 -1.35 7.50
C TRP A 34 0.29 -2.38 8.11
N PHE A 35 1.56 -2.05 8.31
CA PHE A 35 2.58 -2.95 8.89
C PHE A 35 2.83 -2.62 10.36
N SER A 36 3.57 -3.44 11.11
CA SER A 36 3.90 -3.16 12.51
C SER A 36 5.03 -2.13 12.62
N SER A 37 6.08 -2.28 11.81
CA SER A 37 7.24 -1.41 11.81
C SER A 37 7.95 -1.43 10.46
N ALA A 38 8.78 -0.42 10.21
CA ALA A 38 9.70 -0.38 9.09
C ALA A 38 11.06 0.17 9.51
N THR A 39 12.12 -0.22 8.80
CA THR A 39 13.49 0.18 9.15
C THR A 39 13.82 1.65 8.90
N ALA A 40 13.07 2.32 8.01
CA ALA A 40 13.22 3.73 7.69
C ALA A 40 11.98 4.29 6.96
N PRO A 41 11.83 5.62 6.85
CA PRO A 41 10.91 6.23 5.90
C PRO A 41 11.21 5.85 4.45
N LEU A 42 10.18 5.94 3.59
CA LEU A 42 10.36 5.67 2.17
C LEU A 42 11.15 6.81 1.50
N GLU A 43 12.29 6.46 0.92
CA GLU A 43 13.13 7.38 0.15
C GLU A 43 13.45 6.80 -1.22
N GLN A 44 13.42 7.63 -2.26
CA GLN A 44 13.67 7.17 -3.63
C GLN A 44 15.04 6.52 -3.77
N GLY A 45 15.07 5.33 -4.38
CA GLY A 45 16.28 4.55 -4.61
C GLY A 45 16.76 3.74 -3.41
N LYS A 46 16.06 3.80 -2.27
CA LYS A 46 16.36 3.00 -1.07
C LYS A 46 15.53 1.73 -1.03
N THR A 47 16.02 0.78 -0.24
CA THR A 47 15.27 -0.40 0.18
C THR A 47 14.98 -0.27 1.66
N VAL A 48 13.73 -0.52 2.03
CA VAL A 48 13.25 -0.52 3.41
C VAL A 48 12.69 -1.91 3.69
N GLU A 49 12.85 -2.40 4.91
CA GLU A 49 12.22 -3.65 5.35
C GLU A 49 10.95 -3.30 6.13
N TRP A 50 9.82 -3.89 5.75
CA TRP A 50 8.56 -3.82 6.48
C TRP A 50 8.33 -5.11 7.24
N THR A 51 7.84 -5.00 8.48
CA THR A 51 7.65 -6.12 9.39
C THR A 51 6.21 -6.16 9.90
N TRP A 52 5.62 -7.36 9.90
CA TRP A 52 4.36 -7.67 10.57
C TRP A 52 4.64 -8.61 11.74
N GLU A 53 4.83 -8.04 12.93
CA GLU A 53 5.33 -8.75 14.12
C GLU A 53 4.43 -9.92 14.52
N LYS A 54 3.10 -9.75 14.44
CA LYS A 54 2.10 -10.79 14.74
C LYS A 54 2.35 -12.07 13.94
N TYR A 55 2.77 -11.92 12.68
CA TYR A 55 2.98 -13.05 11.76
C TYR A 55 4.45 -13.47 11.69
N GLN A 56 5.36 -12.76 12.36
CA GLN A 56 6.82 -12.97 12.26
C GLN A 56 7.32 -12.95 10.80
N VAL A 57 6.68 -12.11 9.96
CA VAL A 57 7.01 -11.94 8.54
C VAL A 57 7.60 -10.56 8.33
N SER A 58 8.65 -10.51 7.51
CA SER A 58 9.23 -9.27 7.00
C SER A 58 9.41 -9.35 5.49
N THR A 59 9.37 -8.19 4.82
CA THR A 59 9.60 -8.10 3.38
C THR A 59 10.42 -6.87 3.02
N ASN A 60 11.30 -7.03 2.03
CA ASN A 60 12.07 -5.92 1.48
C ASN A 60 11.26 -5.19 0.42
N VAL A 61 11.20 -3.87 0.55
CA VAL A 61 10.50 -2.97 -0.35
C VAL A 61 11.50 -2.01 -0.96
N LYS A 62 11.66 -2.08 -2.28
CA LYS A 62 12.53 -1.17 -3.03
C LYS A 62 11.72 -0.01 -3.56
N VAL A 63 12.05 1.21 -3.17
CA VAL A 63 11.41 2.43 -3.69
C VAL A 63 12.08 2.83 -5.00
N THR A 64 11.34 2.75 -6.10
CA THR A 64 11.89 3.05 -7.44
C THR A 64 11.66 4.49 -7.85
N LYS A 65 10.56 5.12 -7.43
CA LYS A 65 10.24 6.51 -7.79
C LYS A 65 9.38 7.18 -6.73
N ILE A 66 9.66 8.45 -6.46
CA ILE A 66 8.78 9.32 -5.67
C ILE A 66 8.56 10.63 -6.42
N ILE A 67 7.30 11.04 -6.56
CA ILE A 67 6.91 12.39 -6.94
C ILE A 67 6.09 12.94 -5.77
N THR A 68 6.62 13.92 -5.06
CA THR A 68 6.02 14.45 -3.83
C THR A 68 4.54 14.77 -4.00
N ASN A 69 3.71 14.21 -3.11
CA ASN A 69 2.25 14.34 -3.07
C ASN A 69 1.50 13.80 -4.31
N GLN A 70 2.14 13.03 -5.19
CA GLN A 70 1.54 12.55 -6.44
C GLN A 70 1.76 11.06 -6.66
N LEU A 71 2.96 10.55 -6.39
CA LEU A 71 3.32 9.16 -6.67
C LEU A 71 4.34 8.63 -5.67
N ILE A 72 4.10 7.42 -5.19
CA ILE A 72 5.13 6.55 -4.62
C ILE A 72 5.09 5.25 -5.43
N GLN A 73 6.22 4.85 -6.00
CA GLN A 73 6.37 3.58 -6.71
C GLN A 73 7.34 2.68 -5.96
N ILE A 74 6.92 1.44 -5.74
CA ILE A 74 7.73 0.41 -5.11
C ILE A 74 7.78 -0.87 -5.96
N GLN A 75 8.82 -1.66 -5.73
CA GLN A 75 8.88 -3.07 -6.06
C GLN A 75 8.92 -3.89 -4.77
N TRP A 76 8.04 -4.89 -4.67
CA TRP A 76 7.89 -5.71 -3.47
C TRP A 76 7.28 -7.08 -3.79
N GLY A 77 7.28 -7.96 -2.80
CA GLY A 77 6.69 -9.30 -2.86
C GLY A 77 7.56 -10.35 -3.54
N GLU A 78 7.16 -11.61 -3.40
CA GLU A 78 7.75 -12.78 -4.04
C GLU A 78 6.61 -13.61 -4.67
N PRO A 79 6.48 -13.63 -6.02
CA PRO A 79 7.35 -12.97 -6.98
C PRO A 79 7.22 -11.44 -6.95
N SER A 80 8.31 -10.76 -7.30
CA SER A 80 8.34 -9.30 -7.29
C SER A 80 7.38 -8.70 -8.32
N SER A 81 6.61 -7.69 -7.90
CA SER A 81 5.71 -6.91 -8.74
C SER A 81 5.85 -5.42 -8.45
N THR A 82 5.35 -4.57 -9.35
CA THR A 82 5.38 -3.11 -9.19
C THR A 82 4.08 -2.64 -8.54
N VAL A 83 4.17 -1.72 -7.59
CA VAL A 83 3.02 -1.05 -6.98
C VAL A 83 3.19 0.46 -7.06
N ASP A 84 2.18 1.13 -7.60
CA ASP A 84 2.05 2.58 -7.59
C ASP A 84 0.97 3.01 -6.59
N PHE A 85 1.34 3.87 -5.64
CA PHE A 85 0.40 4.67 -4.84
C PHE A 85 0.29 6.03 -5.51
N ILE A 86 -0.88 6.31 -6.08
CA ILE A 86 -1.17 7.51 -6.87
C ILE A 86 -2.10 8.40 -6.06
N PHE A 87 -1.69 9.64 -5.85
CA PHE A 87 -2.36 10.61 -5.01
C PHE A 87 -2.93 11.73 -5.88
N GLU A 88 -4.21 11.66 -6.22
CA GLU A 88 -4.88 12.70 -7.02
C GLU A 88 -5.59 13.68 -6.10
N ALA A 89 -5.07 14.91 -5.99
CA ALA A 89 -5.75 15.98 -5.27
C ALA A 89 -7.04 16.35 -6.01
N ILE A 90 -8.19 16.16 -5.35
CA ILE A 90 -9.51 16.57 -5.87
C ILE A 90 -9.77 18.04 -5.51
N ASN A 91 -9.39 18.44 -4.31
CA ASN A 91 -9.34 19.81 -3.80
C ASN A 91 -8.38 19.86 -2.60
N ASP A 92 -8.29 21.02 -1.93
CA ASP A 92 -7.35 21.25 -0.83
C ASP A 92 -7.49 20.25 0.33
N ASP A 93 -8.69 19.68 0.54
CA ASP A 93 -8.99 18.80 1.67
C ASP A 93 -9.35 17.37 1.26
N GLN A 94 -9.24 17.01 -0.03
CA GLN A 94 -9.66 15.70 -0.53
C GLN A 94 -8.67 15.14 -1.54
N THR A 95 -8.34 13.87 -1.35
CA THR A 95 -7.44 13.11 -2.23
C THR A 95 -8.14 11.85 -2.68
N TYR A 96 -8.09 11.57 -3.97
CA TYR A 96 -8.45 10.27 -4.50
C TYR A 96 -7.18 9.41 -4.59
N LEU A 97 -7.09 8.42 -3.71
CA LEU A 97 -5.98 7.49 -3.66
C LEU A 97 -6.27 6.32 -4.58
N ARG A 98 -5.34 5.99 -5.47
CA ARG A 98 -5.35 4.73 -6.24
C ARG A 98 -4.09 3.94 -5.93
N ILE A 99 -4.25 2.64 -5.70
CA ILE A 99 -3.15 1.68 -5.61
C ILE A 99 -3.25 0.76 -6.82
N GLN A 100 -2.24 0.80 -7.67
CA GLN A 100 -2.13 -0.06 -8.84
C GLN A 100 -1.01 -1.08 -8.65
N ASN A 101 -1.29 -2.36 -8.86
CA ASN A 101 -0.29 -3.43 -8.82
C ASN A 101 -0.23 -4.16 -10.18
N TYR A 102 0.95 -4.17 -10.79
CA TYR A 102 1.18 -4.62 -12.17
C TYR A 102 2.60 -5.16 -12.36
N ASN A 103 2.96 -5.53 -13.60
CA ASN A 103 4.18 -6.28 -13.93
C ASN A 103 4.25 -7.62 -13.17
N ILE A 104 3.11 -8.29 -13.04
CA ILE A 104 2.98 -9.54 -12.28
C ILE A 104 3.51 -10.70 -13.13
N PRO A 105 4.59 -11.39 -12.72
CA PRO A 105 5.22 -12.43 -13.53
C PRO A 105 4.56 -13.81 -13.30
N LEU A 106 3.22 -13.85 -13.23
CA LEU A 106 2.43 -15.07 -12.99
C LEU A 106 1.41 -15.27 -14.11
N GLN A 107 0.92 -16.50 -14.26
CA GLN A 107 -0.09 -16.87 -15.25
C GLN A 107 -1.07 -17.90 -14.67
N GLY A 108 -2.19 -18.13 -15.37
CA GLY A 108 -3.17 -19.16 -15.00
C GLY A 108 -3.72 -19.00 -13.58
N ASP A 109 -3.85 -20.11 -12.87
CA ASP A 109 -4.44 -20.16 -11.53
C ASP A 109 -3.60 -19.39 -10.49
N GLU A 110 -2.27 -19.39 -10.63
CA GLU A 110 -1.37 -18.63 -9.74
C GLU A 110 -1.61 -17.12 -9.86
N LEU A 111 -1.81 -16.64 -11.08
CA LEU A 111 -2.16 -15.23 -11.31
C LEU A 111 -3.53 -14.89 -10.71
N ILE A 112 -4.53 -15.78 -10.85
CA ILE A 112 -5.85 -15.57 -10.27
C ILE A 112 -5.77 -15.49 -8.73
N ALA A 113 -5.03 -16.42 -8.10
CA ALA A 113 -4.82 -16.40 -6.66
C ALA A 113 -4.10 -15.13 -6.20
N PHE A 114 -3.06 -14.71 -6.93
CA PHE A 114 -2.33 -13.47 -6.65
C PHE A 114 -3.23 -12.24 -6.76
N ILE A 115 -4.10 -12.17 -7.77
CA ILE A 115 -5.07 -11.08 -7.94
C ILE A 115 -6.04 -11.02 -6.77
N ILE A 116 -6.62 -12.16 -6.38
CA ILE A 116 -7.59 -12.23 -5.28
C ILE A 116 -6.94 -11.74 -3.97
N ASP A 117 -5.75 -12.25 -3.67
CA ASP A 117 -5.03 -11.90 -2.44
C ASP A 117 -4.63 -10.43 -2.39
N ASN A 118 -3.97 -9.92 -3.44
CA ASN A 118 -3.51 -8.53 -3.49
C ASN A 118 -4.68 -7.53 -3.55
N THR A 119 -5.76 -7.84 -4.28
CA THR A 119 -6.98 -7.00 -4.26
C THR A 119 -7.54 -6.92 -2.85
N GLY A 120 -7.65 -8.06 -2.16
CA GLY A 120 -8.15 -8.13 -0.78
C GLY A 120 -7.23 -7.41 0.22
N GLY A 121 -5.91 -7.57 0.07
CA GLY A 121 -4.89 -6.94 0.91
C GLY A 121 -4.91 -5.42 0.77
N PHE A 122 -4.76 -4.88 -0.44
CA PHE A 122 -4.74 -3.44 -0.66
C PHE A 122 -6.06 -2.76 -0.31
N THR A 123 -7.20 -3.40 -0.56
CA THR A 123 -8.50 -2.87 -0.08
C THR A 123 -8.50 -2.70 1.45
N THR A 124 -7.99 -3.70 2.18
CA THR A 124 -7.90 -3.66 3.66
C THR A 124 -7.00 -2.51 4.15
N VAL A 125 -5.92 -2.24 3.43
CA VAL A 125 -4.99 -1.13 3.73
C VAL A 125 -5.68 0.21 3.52
N VAL A 126 -6.37 0.40 2.39
CA VAL A 126 -7.04 1.66 2.06
C VAL A 126 -8.21 1.94 3.02
N ASP A 127 -8.98 0.91 3.40
CA ASP A 127 -10.04 1.03 4.41
C ASP A 127 -9.47 1.44 5.78
N SER A 128 -8.37 0.82 6.20
CA SER A 128 -7.69 1.14 7.47
C SER A 128 -7.12 2.56 7.47
N LEU A 129 -6.49 2.97 6.36
CA LEU A 129 -5.98 4.32 6.17
C LEU A 129 -7.10 5.35 6.29
N LYS A 130 -8.24 5.11 5.64
CA LYS A 130 -9.39 6.01 5.67
C LYS A 130 -9.89 6.21 7.10
N ALA A 131 -10.12 5.12 7.82
CA ALA A 131 -10.59 5.18 9.21
C ALA A 131 -9.60 5.94 10.10
N TYR A 132 -8.30 5.68 9.92
CA TYR A 132 -7.26 6.33 10.71
C TYR A 132 -7.13 7.83 10.39
N LEU A 133 -7.03 8.21 9.11
CA LEU A 133 -6.83 9.60 8.73
C LEU A 133 -8.08 10.45 8.98
N GLU A 134 -9.28 9.96 8.70
CA GLU A 134 -10.51 10.76 8.82
C GLU A 134 -11.04 10.81 10.25
N HIS A 135 -10.80 9.78 11.06
CA HIS A 135 -11.42 9.63 12.37
C HIS A 135 -10.44 9.38 13.52
N GLY A 136 -9.15 9.18 13.25
CA GLY A 136 -8.16 8.82 14.27
C GLY A 136 -8.34 7.40 14.83
N ILE A 137 -9.12 6.55 14.16
CA ILE A 137 -9.48 5.21 14.64
C ILE A 137 -8.57 4.17 13.99
N GLN A 138 -7.90 3.36 14.81
CA GLN A 138 -7.17 2.17 14.36
C GLN A 138 -8.09 0.96 14.46
N LEU A 139 -8.58 0.48 13.32
CA LEU A 139 -9.50 -0.66 13.23
C LEU A 139 -8.80 -2.03 13.30
N ASN A 140 -7.46 -2.06 13.30
CA ASN A 140 -6.64 -3.28 13.29
C ASN A 140 -6.93 -4.24 12.13
N LEU A 141 -7.52 -3.77 11.01
CA LEU A 141 -8.01 -4.66 9.95
C LEU A 141 -6.90 -5.55 9.36
N VAL A 142 -5.70 -5.02 9.12
CA VAL A 142 -4.58 -5.82 8.61
C VAL A 142 -4.11 -6.87 9.63
N GLN A 143 -4.09 -6.51 10.92
CA GLN A 143 -3.73 -7.45 11.98
C GLN A 143 -4.79 -8.54 12.15
N ASP A 144 -6.06 -8.24 11.89
CA ASP A 144 -7.18 -9.18 12.12
C ASP A 144 -7.61 -9.96 10.87
N LYS A 145 -7.09 -9.58 9.68
CA LYS A 145 -7.43 -10.21 8.40
C LYS A 145 -7.09 -11.70 8.36
N PHE A 146 -5.93 -12.09 8.90
CA PHE A 146 -5.48 -13.47 8.90
C PHE A 146 -5.57 -14.06 10.31
N PRO A 147 -5.96 -15.34 10.40
CA PRO A 147 -6.01 -16.02 11.69
C PRO A 147 -4.60 -16.16 12.30
N PRO A 148 -4.50 -16.24 13.63
CA PRO A 148 -3.21 -16.24 14.34
C PRO A 148 -2.51 -17.61 14.39
N PHE A 149 -2.96 -18.61 13.61
CA PHE A 149 -2.44 -19.98 13.64
C PHE A 149 -1.39 -20.25 12.56
#